data_AF-A0A945DE16-F1
#
_entry.id   AF-A0A945DE16-F1
#
_cell.length_a   1.000
_cell.length_b   1.000
_cell.length_c   1.000
_cell.angle_alpha   90.00
_cell.angle_beta   90.00
_cell.angle_gamma   90.00
#
_symmetry.space_group_name_H-M   'P 1'
#
loop_
_entity.id
_entity.type
_entity.pdbx_description
1 polymer ?
#
loop_
_entity_poly.entity_id
_entity_poly.type
_entity_poly.pdbx_seq_one_letter_code
_entity_poly.pdbx_strand_id
1 'polypeptide(L)'
;MDNKEKAVIKAVIETLMKDRQKEFSINANKFAMLRENHRNHHLLSDLEKELISKKKNDLISEFDNTIKKLNELLDLEDRSLDVKEFELNIKEIQDKKYINVKEFQLVYGYSPEWQKNRRSRMYNTLPYIQTVEGGKITYNVKDVNIWFENENIVL
;
A
#
# COMPACT_ATOMS: atom_id res chain seq x y z
N MET A 1 30.76 -10.19 3.91
CA MET A 1 29.90 -10.21 5.10
C MET A 1 29.98 -11.58 5.72
N ASP A 2 30.24 -11.67 7.02
CA ASP A 2 30.33 -12.97 7.70
C ASP A 2 28.94 -13.57 7.96
N ASN A 3 28.90 -14.85 8.35
CA ASN A 3 27.63 -15.56 8.57
C ASN A 3 26.79 -14.97 9.72
N LYS A 4 27.44 -14.31 10.69
CA LYS A 4 26.76 -13.71 11.83
C LYS A 4 26.09 -12.41 11.41
N GLU A 5 26.78 -11.57 10.64
CA GLU A 5 26.25 -10.36 10.02
C GLU A 5 25.05 -10.68 9.10
N LYS A 6 25.18 -11.71 8.25
CA LYS A 6 24.08 -12.21 7.40
C LYS A 6 22.85 -12.64 8.22
N ALA A 7 23.06 -13.39 9.30
CA ALA A 7 21.97 -13.83 10.17
C ALA A 7 21.26 -12.65 10.86
N VAL A 8 22.01 -11.63 11.28
CA VAL A 8 21.44 -10.41 11.86
C VAL A 8 20.59 -9.66 10.84
N ILE A 9 21.08 -9.47 9.61
CA ILE A 9 20.29 -8.79 8.56
C ILE A 9 19.00 -9.55 8.26
N LYS A 10 19.06 -10.89 8.15
CA LYS A 10 17.87 -11.73 7.94
C LYS A 10 16.84 -11.57 9.07
N ALA A 11 17.29 -11.60 10.33
CA ALA A 11 16.41 -11.40 11.49
C ALA A 11 15.79 -9.99 11.54
N VAL A 12 16.55 -8.97 11.13
CA VAL A 12 16.04 -7.59 11.04
C VAL A 12 14.98 -7.48 9.94
N ILE A 13 15.22 -8.04 8.76
CA ILE A 13 14.25 -8.08 7.65
C ILE A 13 12.96 -8.77 8.10
N GLU A 14 13.04 -9.92 8.77
CA GLU A 14 11.87 -10.65 9.25
C GLU A 14 11.07 -9.84 10.27
N THR A 15 11.76 -9.17 11.20
CA THR A 15 11.13 -8.27 12.18
C THR A 15 10.43 -7.11 11.49
N LEU A 16 11.08 -6.44 10.54
CA LEU A 16 10.50 -5.32 9.79
C LEU A 16 9.27 -5.75 8.97
N MET A 17 9.29 -6.95 8.38
CA MET A 17 8.13 -7.51 7.68
C MET A 17 6.94 -7.75 8.62
N LYS A 18 7.20 -8.28 9.82
CA LYS A 18 6.18 -8.48 10.86
C LYS A 18 5.63 -7.14 11.39
N ASP A 19 6.49 -6.17 11.64
CA ASP A 19 6.11 -4.84 12.11
C ASP A 19 5.29 -4.10 11.05
N ARG A 20 5.69 -4.20 9.78
CA ARG A 20 4.90 -3.71 8.66
C ARG A 20 3.49 -4.31 8.64
N GLN A 21 3.37 -5.64 8.73
CA GLN A 21 2.06 -6.32 8.78
C GLN A 21 1.22 -5.90 9.99
N LYS A 22 1.86 -5.73 11.15
CA LYS A 22 1.23 -5.27 12.38
C LYS A 22 0.75 -3.83 12.26
N GLU A 23 1.54 -2.92 11.70
CA GLU A 23 1.14 -1.54 11.41
C GLU A 23 -0.03 -1.50 10.43
N PHE A 24 -0.03 -2.33 9.38
CA PHE A 24 -1.20 -2.46 8.50
C PHE A 24 -2.46 -2.88 9.26
N SER A 25 -2.34 -3.83 10.20
CA SER A 25 -3.45 -4.37 10.99
C SER A 25 -3.94 -3.39 12.08
N ILE A 26 -3.02 -2.76 12.82
CA ILE A 26 -3.34 -1.76 13.85
C ILE A 26 -4.01 -0.55 13.22
N ASN A 27 -3.49 -0.07 12.08
CA ASN A 27 -4.10 1.05 11.40
C ASN A 27 -5.49 0.69 10.88
N ALA A 28 -5.70 -0.51 10.31
CA ALA A 28 -7.03 -0.97 9.92
C ALA A 28 -8.04 -0.92 11.09
N ASN A 29 -7.63 -1.37 12.28
CA ASN A 29 -8.45 -1.35 13.48
C ASN A 29 -8.67 0.06 14.05
N LYS A 30 -7.64 0.92 14.06
CA LYS A 30 -7.76 2.31 14.52
C LYS A 30 -8.70 3.13 13.63
N PHE A 31 -8.69 2.88 12.32
CA PHE A 31 -9.67 3.47 11.40
C PHE A 31 -11.08 2.90 11.60
N ALA A 32 -11.22 1.62 11.95
CA ALA A 32 -12.53 1.06 12.31
C ALA A 32 -13.09 1.69 13.59
N MET A 33 -12.26 1.88 14.63
CA MET A 33 -12.64 2.56 15.87
C MET A 33 -12.95 4.05 15.66
N LEU A 34 -12.17 4.75 14.83
CA LEU A 34 -12.48 6.13 14.46
C LEU A 34 -13.84 6.22 13.75
N ARG A 35 -14.20 5.25 12.90
CA ARG A 35 -15.54 5.20 12.26
C ARG A 35 -16.68 4.96 13.25
N GLU A 36 -16.48 4.11 14.26
CA GLU A 36 -17.48 3.90 15.32
C GLU A 36 -17.67 5.16 16.17
N ASN A 37 -16.58 5.84 16.55
CA ASN A 37 -16.65 7.10 17.30
C ASN A 37 -17.22 8.26 16.45
N HIS A 38 -17.01 8.26 15.12
CA HIS A 38 -17.54 9.28 14.20
C HIS A 38 -19.04 9.18 13.92
N ARG A 39 -19.74 8.12 14.36
CA ARG A 39 -21.22 8.15 14.40
C ARG A 39 -21.75 9.15 15.44
N ASN A 40 -20.92 9.60 16.39
CA ASN A 40 -21.35 10.42 17.52
C ASN A 40 -20.75 11.83 17.62
N HIS A 41 -19.71 12.22 16.86
CA HIS A 41 -19.24 13.62 16.87
C HIS A 41 -18.45 14.03 15.60
N HIS A 42 -18.62 15.31 15.25
CA HIS A 42 -18.25 16.00 14.02
C HIS A 42 -16.74 16.00 13.67
N LEU A 43 -16.43 15.64 12.41
CA LEU A 43 -15.31 16.03 11.52
C LEU A 43 -13.85 16.01 12.03
N LEU A 44 -13.08 15.00 11.59
CA LEU A 44 -11.73 15.30 11.06
C LEU A 44 -11.91 16.07 9.75
N SER A 45 -11.20 17.19 9.60
CA SER A 45 -11.16 17.91 8.32
C SER A 45 -10.58 17.01 7.23
N ASP A 46 -10.97 17.23 5.97
CA ASP A 46 -10.43 16.46 4.86
C ASP A 46 -8.91 16.61 4.74
N LEU A 47 -8.38 17.75 5.19
CA LEU A 47 -6.95 18.03 5.31
C LEU A 47 -6.26 17.10 6.31
N GLU A 48 -6.85 16.87 7.48
CA GLU A 48 -6.28 15.95 8.49
C GLU A 48 -6.31 14.50 8.03
N LYS A 49 -7.39 14.09 7.34
CA LYS A 49 -7.47 12.74 6.74
C LYS A 49 -6.39 12.55 5.69
N GLU A 50 -6.15 13.57 4.86
CA GLU A 50 -5.09 13.57 3.85
C GLU A 50 -3.70 13.55 4.48
N LEU A 51 -3.46 14.33 5.54
CA LEU A 51 -2.19 14.35 6.26
C LEU A 51 -1.88 13.01 6.93
N ILE A 52 -2.89 12.36 7.53
CA ILE A 52 -2.76 11.02 8.11
C ILE A 52 -2.48 10.00 7.00
N SER A 53 -3.17 10.09 5.85
CA SER A 53 -2.94 9.21 4.71
C SER A 53 -1.55 9.38 4.12
N LYS A 54 -1.05 10.61 4.00
CA LYS A 54 0.28 10.93 3.48
C LYS A 54 1.37 10.39 4.40
N LYS A 55 1.31 10.71 5.70
CA LYS A 55 2.25 10.16 6.70
C LYS A 55 2.29 8.63 6.72
N LYS A 56 1.13 7.99 6.48
CA LYS A 56 1.04 6.53 6.38
C LYS A 56 1.77 5.99 5.16
N ASN A 57 1.57 6.61 3.99
CA ASN A 57 2.24 6.19 2.75
C ASN A 57 3.75 6.39 2.85
N ASP A 58 4.18 7.52 3.43
CA ASP A 58 5.59 7.81 3.69
C ASP A 58 6.21 6.72 4.59
N LEU A 59 5.53 6.33 5.68
CA LEU A 59 5.99 5.30 6.60
C LEU A 59 6.07 3.91 5.92
N ILE A 60 5.05 3.52 5.14
CA ILE A 60 5.05 2.24 4.43
C ILE A 60 6.18 2.20 3.38
N SER A 61 6.35 3.29 2.64
CA SER A 61 7.45 3.45 1.68
C SER A 61 8.81 3.37 2.38
N GLU A 62 8.95 3.92 3.58
CA GLU A 62 10.16 3.83 4.37
C GLU A 62 10.48 2.39 4.81
N PHE A 63 9.47 1.62 5.26
CA PHE A 63 9.63 0.20 5.55
C PHE A 63 10.03 -0.59 4.31
N ASP A 64 9.34 -0.42 3.19
CA ASP A 64 9.58 -1.17 1.95
C ASP A 64 10.96 -0.86 1.37
N ASN A 65 11.37 0.41 1.39
CA ASN A 65 12.72 0.81 0.97
C ASN A 65 13.81 0.27 1.91
N THR A 66 13.56 0.24 3.22
CA THR A 66 14.52 -0.29 4.19
C THR A 66 14.70 -1.79 4.04
N ILE A 67 13.60 -2.54 3.90
CA ILE A 67 13.60 -3.99 3.69
C ILE A 67 14.33 -4.33 2.38
N LYS A 68 14.05 -3.59 1.30
CA LYS A 68 14.73 -3.75 0.01
C LYS A 68 16.25 -3.53 0.13
N LYS A 69 16.66 -2.40 0.70
CA LYS A 69 18.09 -2.08 0.89
C LYS A 69 18.80 -3.16 1.72
N LEU A 70 18.19 -3.62 2.81
CA LEU A 70 18.75 -4.68 3.64
C LEU A 70 18.87 -6.01 2.89
N ASN A 71 17.86 -6.35 2.08
CA ASN A 71 17.89 -7.57 1.27
C ASN A 71 18.93 -7.49 0.13
N GLU A 72 19.20 -6.29 -0.40
CA GLU A 72 20.24 -6.07 -1.42
C GLU A 72 21.67 -6.24 -0.87
N LEU A 73 21.88 -6.01 0.44
CA LEU A 73 23.16 -6.24 1.13
C LEU A 73 23.49 -7.73 1.31
N LEU A 74 22.51 -8.62 1.17
CA LEU A 74 22.72 -10.07 1.19
C LEU A 74 23.18 -10.56 -0.17
N ASP A 75 24.07 -11.56 -0.14
CA ASP A 75 24.45 -12.31 -1.35
C ASP A 75 23.20 -12.92 -2.00
N LEU A 76 23.22 -13.07 -3.32
CA LEU A 76 22.05 -13.50 -4.11
C LEU A 76 21.41 -14.80 -3.58
N GLU A 77 22.22 -15.74 -3.10
CA GLU A 77 21.79 -17.01 -2.49
C GLU A 77 21.19 -16.87 -1.09
N ASP A 78 21.55 -15.80 -0.38
CA ASP A 78 21.15 -15.52 0.99
C ASP A 78 19.95 -14.58 1.10
N ARG A 79 19.59 -13.88 0.02
CA ARG A 79 18.42 -13.01 0.01
C ARG A 79 17.16 -13.78 0.42
N SER A 80 16.35 -13.15 1.26
CA SER A 80 15.11 -13.75 1.73
C SER A 80 14.21 -14.09 0.54
N LEU A 81 13.82 -15.37 0.45
CA LEU A 81 12.89 -15.86 -0.57
C LEU A 81 11.56 -15.13 -0.45
N ASP A 82 11.09 -14.87 0.77
CA ASP A 82 9.84 -14.16 1.03
C ASP A 82 9.89 -12.71 0.49
N VAL A 83 11.04 -12.05 0.58
CA VAL A 83 11.22 -10.69 0.03
C VAL A 83 11.27 -10.74 -1.50
N LYS A 84 11.99 -11.71 -2.08
CA LYS A 84 12.02 -11.91 -3.54
C LYS A 84 10.65 -12.25 -4.11
N GLU A 85 9.92 -13.14 -3.45
CA GLU A 85 8.56 -13.55 -3.84
C GLU A 85 7.58 -12.39 -3.68
N PHE A 86 7.74 -11.56 -2.63
CA PHE A 86 6.98 -10.32 -2.48
C PHE A 86 7.27 -9.30 -3.59
N GLU A 87 8.54 -9.06 -3.93
CA GLU A 87 8.95 -8.17 -5.02
C GLU A 87 8.46 -8.67 -6.38
N LEU A 88 8.58 -9.98 -6.65
CA LEU A 88 8.05 -10.63 -7.85
C LEU A 88 6.53 -10.49 -7.93
N ASN A 89 5.82 -10.76 -6.84
CA ASN A 89 4.35 -10.61 -6.80
C ASN A 89 3.93 -9.16 -7.07
N ILE A 90 4.61 -8.15 -6.49
CA ILE A 90 4.31 -6.75 -6.79
C ILE A 90 4.57 -6.45 -8.27
N LYS A 91 5.70 -6.89 -8.81
CA LYS A 91 6.09 -6.64 -10.20
C LYS A 91 5.15 -7.31 -11.19
N GLU A 92 4.79 -8.57 -10.95
CA GLU A 92 3.79 -9.29 -11.75
C GLU A 92 2.43 -8.61 -11.71
N ILE A 93 2.03 -8.04 -10.56
CA ILE A 93 0.79 -7.28 -10.46
C ILE A 93 0.90 -5.93 -11.20
N GLN A 94 2.06 -5.26 -11.15
CA GLN A 94 2.31 -4.01 -11.89
C GLN A 94 2.31 -4.21 -13.41
N ASP A 95 2.76 -5.37 -13.88
CA ASP A 95 2.75 -5.72 -15.30
C ASP A 95 1.34 -6.08 -15.81
N LYS A 96 0.37 -6.31 -14.91
CA LYS A 96 -1.03 -6.52 -15.31
C LYS A 96 -1.62 -5.25 -15.86
N LYS A 97 -2.29 -5.37 -17.01
CA LYS A 97 -3.14 -4.29 -17.55
C LYS A 97 -4.27 -3.91 -16.59
N TYR A 98 -4.84 -4.90 -15.89
CA TYR A 98 -5.94 -4.68 -14.95
C TYR A 98 -5.67 -5.30 -13.59
N ILE A 99 -5.97 -4.54 -12.54
CA ILE A 99 -5.82 -4.97 -11.15
C ILE A 99 -7.12 -4.80 -10.38
N ASN A 100 -7.35 -5.65 -9.38
CA ASN A 100 -8.50 -5.53 -8.48
C ASN A 100 -8.21 -4.63 -7.26
N VAL A 101 -9.21 -4.39 -6.42
CA VAL A 101 -9.09 -3.54 -5.21
C VAL A 101 -7.97 -3.95 -4.24
N LYS A 102 -7.76 -5.25 -4.04
CA LYS A 102 -6.69 -5.76 -3.16
C LYS A 102 -5.32 -5.58 -3.80
N GLU A 103 -5.20 -5.89 -5.09
CA GLU A 103 -3.98 -5.69 -5.86
C GLU A 103 -3.61 -4.21 -5.93
N PHE A 104 -4.57 -3.31 -6.14
CA PHE A 104 -4.37 -1.86 -6.08
C PHE A 104 -3.78 -1.42 -4.74
N GLN A 105 -4.29 -1.96 -3.64
CA GLN A 105 -3.77 -1.66 -2.31
C GLN A 105 -2.32 -2.15 -2.14
N LEU A 106 -1.99 -3.31 -2.71
CA LEU A 106 -0.63 -3.85 -2.65
C LEU A 106 0.36 -3.02 -3.49
N VAL A 107 -0.06 -2.60 -4.68
CA VAL A 107 0.80 -1.86 -5.62
C VAL A 107 0.99 -0.41 -5.20
N TYR A 108 -0.07 0.26 -4.77
CA TYR A 108 -0.07 1.71 -4.54
C TYR A 108 -0.25 2.09 -3.06
N GLY A 109 -0.41 1.13 -2.14
CA GLY A 109 -0.56 1.39 -0.70
C GLY A 109 -1.90 1.99 -0.24
N TYR A 110 -2.79 2.34 -1.18
CA TYR A 110 -4.07 2.99 -0.86
C TYR A 110 -5.16 1.98 -0.51
N SER A 111 -5.83 2.22 0.61
CA SER A 111 -6.86 1.31 1.15
C SER A 111 -8.12 1.26 0.27
N PRO A 112 -8.93 0.18 0.38
CA PRO A 112 -10.19 0.06 -0.35
C PRO A 112 -11.16 1.22 -0.10
N GLU A 113 -11.12 1.80 1.10
CA GLU A 113 -11.92 2.97 1.46
C GLU A 113 -11.43 4.24 0.76
N TRP A 114 -10.10 4.46 0.73
CA TRP A 114 -9.51 5.57 -0.03
C TRP A 114 -9.93 5.47 -1.49
N GLN A 115 -9.80 4.27 -2.07
CA GLN A 115 -10.20 4.01 -3.45
C GLN A 115 -11.69 4.31 -3.65
N LYS A 116 -12.57 3.83 -2.76
CA LYS A 116 -14.02 4.09 -2.80
C LYS A 116 -14.32 5.58 -2.79
N ASN A 117 -13.75 6.32 -1.85
CA ASN A 117 -13.97 7.76 -1.72
C ASN A 117 -13.54 8.52 -2.98
N ARG A 118 -12.45 8.14 -3.64
CA ARG A 118 -11.99 8.78 -4.88
C ARG A 118 -12.84 8.38 -6.09
N ARG A 119 -13.36 7.15 -6.15
CA ARG A 119 -14.33 6.74 -7.19
C ARG A 119 -15.69 7.45 -7.05
N SER A 120 -16.06 7.83 -5.81
CA SER A 120 -17.33 8.51 -5.52
C SER A 120 -17.27 10.04 -5.63
N ARG A 121 -16.16 10.63 -6.08
CA ARG A 121 -16.06 12.09 -6.30
C ARG A 121 -16.96 12.51 -7.48
N MET A 122 -17.40 13.77 -7.50
CA MET A 122 -18.12 14.32 -8.67
C MET A 122 -17.18 14.71 -9.80
N TYR A 123 -15.96 15.15 -9.46
CA TYR A 123 -14.94 15.58 -10.41
C TYR A 123 -13.63 14.83 -10.15
N ASN A 124 -12.86 14.60 -11.21
CA ASN A 124 -11.59 13.87 -11.18
C ASN A 124 -11.69 12.54 -10.42
N THR A 125 -12.68 11.73 -10.77
CA THR A 125 -12.87 10.40 -10.16
C THR A 125 -11.69 9.50 -10.46
N LEU A 126 -11.26 8.70 -9.48
CA LEU A 126 -10.32 7.61 -9.72
C LEU A 126 -10.91 6.70 -10.81
N PRO A 127 -10.25 6.53 -11.98
CA PRO A 127 -10.79 5.73 -13.07
C PRO A 127 -10.95 4.29 -12.62
N TYR A 128 -12.14 3.73 -12.83
CA TYR A 128 -12.46 2.36 -12.47
C TYR A 128 -13.38 1.72 -13.49
N ILE A 129 -13.35 0.40 -13.55
CA ILE A 129 -14.21 -0.40 -14.39
C ILE A 129 -15.10 -1.24 -13.48
N GLN A 130 -16.40 -1.15 -13.72
CA GLN A 130 -17.42 -1.95 -13.07
C GLN A 130 -18.51 -2.27 -14.09
N THR A 131 -18.67 -3.56 -14.41
CA THR A 131 -19.59 -4.00 -15.48
C THR A 131 -21.05 -4.01 -15.04
N VAL A 132 -21.31 -4.22 -13.74
CA VAL A 132 -22.65 -4.26 -13.14
C VAL A 132 -22.65 -3.53 -11.82
N GLU A 133 -23.77 -2.90 -11.45
CA GLU A 133 -23.93 -2.24 -10.15
C GLU A 133 -23.66 -3.23 -9.00
N GLY A 134 -22.83 -2.83 -8.04
CA GLY A 134 -22.35 -3.71 -6.95
C GLY A 134 -21.36 -4.81 -7.39
N GLY A 135 -21.05 -4.91 -8.67
CA GLY A 135 -20.11 -5.88 -9.23
C GLY A 135 -18.65 -5.63 -8.88
N LYS A 136 -17.79 -6.57 -9.30
CA LYS A 136 -16.34 -6.51 -9.07
C LYS A 136 -15.74 -5.25 -9.71
N ILE A 137 -14.93 -4.54 -8.93
CA ILE A 137 -14.22 -3.34 -9.37
C ILE A 137 -12.81 -3.72 -9.80
N THR A 138 -12.43 -3.27 -10.99
CA THR A 138 -11.08 -3.36 -11.52
C THR A 138 -10.57 -2.00 -11.97
N TYR A 139 -9.26 -1.89 -12.07
CA TYR A 139 -8.56 -0.69 -12.47
C TYR A 139 -7.65 -1.01 -13.63
N ASN A 140 -7.63 -0.14 -14.64
CA ASN A 140 -6.58 -0.15 -15.63
C ASN A 140 -5.35 0.56 -15.02
N VAL A 141 -4.23 -0.14 -14.91
CA VAL A 141 -3.00 0.39 -14.31
C VAL A 141 -2.54 1.68 -14.99
N LYS A 142 -2.63 1.75 -16.32
CA LYS A 142 -2.21 2.93 -17.09
C LYS A 142 -3.07 4.15 -16.77
N ASP A 143 -4.39 3.98 -16.71
CA ASP A 143 -5.32 5.09 -16.47
C ASP A 143 -5.18 5.62 -15.04
N VAL A 144 -4.92 4.71 -14.08
CA VAL A 144 -4.62 5.08 -12.69
C VAL A 144 -3.33 5.88 -12.58
N ASN A 145 -2.26 5.47 -13.27
CA ASN A 145 -1.00 6.21 -13.24
C ASN A 145 -1.14 7.62 -13.84
N ILE A 146 -1.81 7.74 -15.00
CA ILE A 146 -2.11 9.05 -15.60
C ILE A 146 -2.95 9.91 -14.64
N TRP A 147 -3.91 9.30 -13.95
CA TRP A 147 -4.73 10.01 -12.97
C TRP A 147 -3.90 10.48 -11.75
N PHE A 148 -2.98 9.66 -11.24
CA PHE A 148 -2.06 10.05 -10.17
C PHE A 148 -1.15 11.21 -10.58
N GLU A 149 -0.59 11.17 -11.80
CA GLU A 149 0.21 12.25 -12.37
C GLU A 149 -0.58 13.57 -12.41
N ASN A 150 -1.84 13.52 -12.88
CA ASN A 150 -2.68 14.71 -13.00
C ASN A 150 -3.14 15.28 -11.65
N GLU A 151 -3.34 14.44 -10.64
CA GLU A 151 -3.71 14.86 -9.28
C GLU A 151 -2.49 15.24 -8.42
N ASN A 152 -1.27 15.21 -8.98
CA ASN A 152 0.00 15.41 -8.26
C ASN A 152 0.15 14.50 -7.03
N ILE A 153 -0.35 13.28 -7.13
CA ILE A 153 -0.24 12.29 -6.08
C ILE A 153 1.12 11.60 -6.25
N VAL A 154 1.99 11.82 -5.26
CA VAL A 154 3.30 11.16 -5.21
C VAL A 154 3.08 9.66 -4.99
N LEU A 155 3.65 8.86 -5.90
CA LEU A 155 3.69 7.39 -5.83
C LEU A 155 4.85 6.90 -4.97
#